data_AF-A0A6J5H291-F1
#
_entry.id   AF-A0A6J5H291-F1
#
_cell.length_a   1.000
_cell.length_b   1.000
_cell.length_c   1.000
_cell.angle_alpha   90.00
_cell.angle_beta   90.00
_cell.angle_gamma   90.00
#
_symmetry.space_group_name_H-M   'P 1'
#
loop_
_entity.id
_entity.type
_entity.pdbx_description
1 polymer ?
#
loop_
_entity_poly.entity_id
_entity_poly.type
_entity_poly.pdbx_seq_one_letter_code
_entity_poly.pdbx_strand_id
1 'polypeptide(L)'
;MTQRIAVRRAEKSLSPIASQAVWAGLLLNGLAIALAFTAYKFDYGVSSVPWKISVVIAAICVATPALCWLGFGYTRKFAMHGWVRLFSLLSAYALIGIAFYFFFFIFAPMPLLERVVGLGAGGGLTAYWLIFSWLDLTRFIKRSNFESQAFDFYDEEIVCKEKFFEILDEGYVEKDPFVKWHNWIVMALAPFFLVLSRLLSAYFGTGGVLFFIAAVTFPASLWLIGVMVRVGVTMILLPLFMEQRYRKPVLIAPNTTF
;
A
#
# COMPACT_ATOMS: atom_id res chain seq x y z
N MET A 1 -38.96 -14.18 16.08
CA MET A 1 -38.68 -13.56 14.75
C MET A 1 -37.84 -12.29 14.85
N THR A 2 -38.00 -11.50 15.92
CA THR A 2 -37.30 -10.21 16.15
C THR A 2 -35.80 -10.34 16.49
N GLN A 3 -35.37 -11.43 17.15
CA GLN A 3 -33.95 -11.67 17.46
C GLN A 3 -33.10 -12.04 16.24
N ARG A 4 -33.65 -12.70 15.21
CA ARG A 4 -32.88 -13.04 13.98
C ARG A 4 -32.58 -11.80 13.13
N ILE A 5 -33.42 -10.77 13.21
CA ILE A 5 -33.22 -9.49 12.51
C ILE A 5 -32.16 -8.65 13.24
N ALA A 6 -32.11 -8.72 14.58
CA ALA A 6 -31.09 -8.05 15.38
C ALA A 6 -29.70 -8.69 15.21
N VAL A 7 -29.60 -10.02 15.10
CA VAL A 7 -28.33 -10.72 14.87
C VAL A 7 -27.81 -10.52 13.43
N ARG A 8 -28.68 -10.42 12.41
CA ARG A 8 -28.27 -10.01 11.05
C ARG A 8 -27.77 -8.57 10.97
N ARG A 9 -28.23 -7.70 11.88
CA ARG A 9 -27.85 -6.27 11.95
C ARG A 9 -26.55 -6.04 12.72
N ALA A 10 -26.08 -7.03 13.47
CA ALA A 10 -24.76 -7.04 14.12
C ALA A 10 -23.62 -7.54 13.20
N GLU A 11 -23.94 -7.88 11.94
CA GLU A 11 -22.94 -8.29 10.97
C GLU A 11 -22.09 -7.10 10.53
N LYS A 12 -20.77 -7.21 10.78
CA LYS A 12 -19.76 -6.17 10.60
C LYS A 12 -19.97 -5.38 9.31
N SER A 13 -20.46 -4.15 9.49
CA SER A 13 -20.57 -3.17 8.41
C SER A 13 -19.17 -2.81 7.88
N LEU A 14 -19.12 -2.29 6.65
CA LEU A 14 -17.91 -1.68 6.07
C LEU A 14 -17.42 -0.46 6.90
N SER A 15 -18.30 0.08 7.77
CA SER A 15 -18.10 1.29 8.59
C SER A 15 -16.83 1.29 9.46
N PRO A 16 -16.56 0.32 10.36
CA PRO A 16 -15.35 0.31 11.18
C PRO A 16 -14.07 0.34 10.35
N ILE A 17 -13.95 -0.52 9.34
CA ILE A 17 -12.76 -0.61 8.47
C ILE A 17 -12.58 0.68 7.67
N ALA A 18 -13.66 1.22 7.10
CA ALA A 18 -13.60 2.48 6.37
C ALA A 18 -13.25 3.66 7.28
N SER A 19 -13.81 3.72 8.49
CA SER A 19 -13.49 4.79 9.46
C SER A 19 -12.03 4.75 9.90
N GLN A 20 -11.49 3.56 10.16
CA GLN A 20 -10.06 3.39 10.48
C GLN A 20 -9.18 3.78 9.29
N ALA A 21 -9.54 3.40 8.07
CA ALA A 21 -8.81 3.78 6.86
C ALA A 21 -8.83 5.31 6.64
N VAL A 22 -9.94 5.99 6.93
CA VAL A 22 -10.04 7.46 6.90
C VAL A 22 -9.10 8.09 7.93
N TRP A 23 -9.11 7.63 9.18
CA TRP A 23 -8.23 8.17 10.22
C TRP A 23 -6.75 7.93 9.92
N ALA A 24 -6.39 6.72 9.49
CA ALA A 24 -5.03 6.38 9.07
C ALA A 24 -4.61 7.22 7.86
N GLY A 25 -5.50 7.39 6.88
CA GLY A 25 -5.27 8.23 5.71
C GLY A 25 -5.03 9.69 6.07
N LEU A 26 -5.84 10.26 6.97
CA LEU A 26 -5.66 11.63 7.46
C LEU A 26 -4.31 11.82 8.17
N LEU A 27 -3.94 10.89 9.04
CA LEU A 27 -2.69 10.97 9.79
C LEU A 27 -1.46 10.85 8.86
N LEU A 28 -1.42 9.80 8.04
CA LEU A 28 -0.28 9.52 7.17
C LEU A 28 -0.11 10.58 6.08
N ASN A 29 -1.20 10.97 5.41
CA ASN A 29 -1.13 11.99 4.39
C ASN A 29 -0.94 13.39 5.00
N GLY A 30 -1.49 13.66 6.18
CA GLY A 30 -1.22 14.90 6.92
C GLY A 30 0.27 15.06 7.22
N LEU A 31 0.91 13.98 7.68
CA LEU A 31 2.36 13.94 7.88
C LEU A 31 3.12 14.17 6.57
N ALA A 32 2.70 13.51 5.48
CA ALA A 32 3.32 13.67 4.17
C ALA A 32 3.23 15.12 3.65
N ILE A 33 2.07 15.77 3.81
CA ILE A 33 1.87 17.18 3.43
C ILE A 33 2.75 18.09 4.29
N ALA A 34 2.76 17.90 5.61
CA ALA A 34 3.55 18.70 6.53
C ALA A 34 5.04 18.61 6.19
N LEU A 35 5.54 17.39 5.99
CA LEU A 35 6.93 17.15 5.61
C LEU A 35 7.28 17.70 4.23
N ALA A 36 6.40 17.53 3.24
CA ALA A 36 6.62 18.09 1.91
C ALA A 36 6.61 19.62 1.92
N PHE A 37 5.80 20.23 2.80
CA PHE A 37 5.77 21.67 2.98
C PHE A 37 7.03 22.18 3.68
N THR A 38 7.40 21.59 4.82
CA THR A 38 8.57 22.03 5.60
C THR A 38 9.87 21.79 4.84
N ALA A 39 10.08 20.60 4.29
CA ALA A 39 11.32 20.28 3.58
C ALA A 39 11.53 21.13 2.31
N TYR A 40 10.55 21.13 1.39
CA TYR A 40 10.79 21.66 0.04
C TYR A 40 10.42 23.14 -0.13
N LYS A 41 9.46 23.65 0.65
CA LYS A 41 9.06 25.06 0.58
C LYS A 41 9.76 25.91 1.64
N PHE A 42 9.90 25.40 2.86
CA PHE A 42 10.47 26.19 3.96
C PHE A 42 11.99 26.04 4.06
N ASP A 43 12.51 24.80 4.10
CA ASP A 43 13.94 24.55 4.30
C ASP A 43 14.76 24.76 3.02
N TYR A 44 14.35 24.13 1.93
CA TYR A 44 15.07 24.27 0.66
C TYR A 44 14.65 25.48 -0.18
N GLY A 45 13.43 26.01 0.01
CA GLY A 45 12.91 27.13 -0.77
C GLY A 45 12.77 26.88 -2.28
N VAL A 46 12.83 25.64 -2.76
CA VAL A 46 12.94 25.34 -4.21
C VAL A 46 11.59 25.27 -4.91
N SER A 47 10.56 24.71 -4.27
CA SER A 47 9.29 24.46 -4.96
C SER A 47 8.09 24.33 -4.01
N SER A 48 6.97 24.92 -4.43
CA SER A 48 5.66 24.77 -3.77
C SER A 48 4.82 23.63 -4.35
N VAL A 49 5.37 22.85 -5.27
CA VAL A 49 4.66 21.75 -5.95
C VAL A 49 4.52 20.49 -5.07
N PRO A 50 5.54 20.05 -4.30
CA PRO A 50 5.48 18.78 -3.56
C PRO A 50 4.27 18.67 -2.62
N TRP A 51 4.05 19.67 -1.78
CA TRP A 51 2.93 19.66 -0.83
C TRP A 51 1.56 19.72 -1.53
N LYS A 52 1.45 20.37 -2.70
CA LYS A 52 0.21 20.39 -3.49
C LYS A 52 -0.11 19.00 -4.04
N ILE A 53 0.90 18.29 -4.56
CA ILE A 53 0.73 16.91 -5.01
C ILE A 53 0.32 16.02 -3.83
N SER A 54 0.96 16.17 -2.66
CA SER A 54 0.56 15.43 -1.45
C SER A 54 -0.89 15.71 -1.05
N VAL A 55 -1.37 16.95 -1.15
CA VAL A 55 -2.78 17.29 -0.88
C VAL A 55 -3.73 16.58 -1.84
N VAL A 56 -3.40 16.52 -3.14
CA VAL A 56 -4.23 15.81 -4.13
C VAL A 56 -4.27 14.30 -3.83
N ILE A 57 -3.12 13.70 -3.52
CA ILE A 57 -3.05 12.28 -3.14
C ILE A 57 -3.84 12.02 -1.87
N ALA A 58 -3.72 12.90 -0.86
CA ALA A 58 -4.47 12.83 0.39
C ALA A 58 -5.97 12.88 0.14
N ALA A 59 -6.42 13.82 -0.70
CA ALA A 59 -7.83 13.97 -1.05
C ALA A 59 -8.37 12.68 -1.68
N ILE A 60 -7.66 12.07 -2.63
CA ILE A 60 -8.07 10.81 -3.26
C ILE A 60 -8.10 9.67 -2.23
N CYS A 61 -7.05 9.54 -1.41
CA CYS A 61 -6.91 8.44 -0.45
C CYS A 61 -7.90 8.53 0.72
N VAL A 62 -8.36 9.73 1.10
CA VAL A 62 -9.33 9.93 2.17
C VAL A 62 -10.76 9.95 1.62
N ALA A 63 -10.99 10.63 0.49
CA ALA A 63 -12.32 10.72 -0.11
C ALA A 63 -12.85 9.35 -0.51
N THR A 64 -12.02 8.46 -1.05
CA THR A 64 -12.50 7.15 -1.50
C THR A 64 -13.05 6.28 -0.36
N PRO A 65 -12.31 6.02 0.74
CA PRO A 65 -12.86 5.29 1.89
C PRO A 65 -13.99 6.07 2.60
N ALA A 66 -13.98 7.40 2.61
CA ALA A 66 -15.09 8.19 3.15
C ALA A 66 -16.39 8.04 2.33
N LEU A 67 -16.30 8.04 1.00
CA LEU A 67 -17.42 7.78 0.10
C LEU A 67 -17.92 6.34 0.25
N CYS A 68 -17.02 5.36 0.40
CA CYS A 68 -17.39 3.98 0.71
C CYS A 68 -18.10 3.87 2.07
N TRP A 69 -17.65 4.63 3.08
CA TRP A 69 -18.30 4.67 4.39
C TRP A 69 -19.72 5.23 4.31
N LEU A 70 -19.90 6.36 3.62
CA LEU A 70 -21.18 7.06 3.53
C LEU A 70 -22.18 6.38 2.57
N GLY A 71 -21.72 5.88 1.42
CA GLY A 71 -22.58 5.34 0.36
C GLY A 71 -22.81 3.83 0.42
N PHE A 72 -21.87 3.06 0.98
CA PHE A 72 -21.87 1.60 0.88
C PHE A 72 -21.70 0.89 2.22
N GLY A 73 -21.94 1.57 3.35
CA GLY A 73 -21.75 1.05 4.71
C GLY A 73 -22.37 -0.33 4.99
N TYR A 74 -23.45 -0.71 4.28
CA TYR A 74 -24.16 -1.98 4.41
C TYR A 74 -23.73 -3.08 3.42
N THR A 75 -22.74 -2.82 2.56
CA THR A 75 -22.35 -3.74 1.47
C THR A 75 -21.34 -4.77 1.95
N ARG A 76 -21.63 -6.06 1.74
CA ARG A 76 -20.72 -7.19 2.09
C ARG A 76 -19.83 -7.67 0.95
N LYS A 77 -19.79 -6.92 -0.16
CA LYS A 77 -19.00 -7.27 -1.33
C LYS A 77 -17.52 -7.26 -0.98
N PHE A 78 -16.85 -8.39 -1.20
CA PHE A 78 -15.44 -8.56 -0.87
C PHE A 78 -14.54 -7.53 -1.57
N ALA A 79 -14.87 -7.22 -2.83
CA ALA A 79 -14.16 -6.22 -3.64
C ALA A 79 -14.12 -4.83 -3.00
N MET A 80 -15.18 -4.40 -2.30
CA MET A 80 -15.19 -3.07 -1.67
C MET A 80 -14.28 -2.98 -0.44
N HIS A 81 -14.15 -4.06 0.32
CA HIS A 81 -13.15 -4.13 1.39
C HIS A 81 -11.73 -4.12 0.82
N GLY A 82 -11.50 -4.79 -0.31
CA GLY A 82 -10.24 -4.72 -1.05
C GLY A 82 -9.88 -3.29 -1.47
N TRP A 83 -10.84 -2.54 -2.01
CA TRP A 83 -10.64 -1.13 -2.40
C TRP A 83 -10.28 -0.23 -1.21
N VAL A 84 -11.04 -0.29 -0.11
CA VAL A 84 -10.76 0.50 1.10
C VAL A 84 -9.35 0.21 1.63
N ARG A 85 -8.96 -1.08 1.68
CA ARG A 85 -7.62 -1.49 2.11
C ARG A 85 -6.53 -1.01 1.15
N LEU A 86 -6.77 -1.05 -0.17
CA LEU A 86 -5.82 -0.59 -1.17
C LEU A 86 -5.56 0.93 -1.06
N PHE A 87 -6.59 1.74 -0.82
CA PHE A 87 -6.42 3.19 -0.61
C PHE A 87 -5.74 3.53 0.72
N SER A 88 -5.97 2.73 1.77
CA SER A 88 -5.22 2.85 3.02
C SER A 88 -3.73 2.54 2.80
N LEU A 89 -3.40 1.50 2.03
CA LEU A 89 -2.02 1.19 1.68
C LEU A 89 -1.41 2.28 0.78
N LEU A 90 -2.17 2.82 -0.17
CA LEU A 90 -1.72 3.93 -1.01
C LEU A 90 -1.37 5.17 -0.16
N SER A 91 -2.07 5.43 0.93
CA SER A 91 -1.72 6.51 1.88
C SER A 91 -0.35 6.28 2.53
N ALA A 92 -0.06 5.05 2.95
CA ALA A 92 1.25 4.69 3.48
C ALA A 92 2.34 4.79 2.40
N TYR A 93 2.04 4.37 1.16
CA TYR A 93 2.94 4.53 0.02
C TYR A 93 3.22 6.00 -0.31
N ALA A 94 2.20 6.86 -0.22
CA ALA A 94 2.32 8.29 -0.47
C ALA A 94 3.32 8.95 0.49
N LEU A 95 3.35 8.52 1.74
CA LEU A 95 4.34 8.97 2.70
C LEU A 95 5.72 8.35 2.42
N ILE A 96 5.78 7.01 2.39
CA ILE A 96 7.05 6.26 2.43
C ILE A 96 7.76 6.27 1.08
N GLY A 97 7.04 6.02 -0.01
CA GLY A 97 7.60 6.02 -1.36
C GLY A 97 7.62 7.42 -1.97
N ILE A 98 6.47 8.09 -2.02
CA ILE A 98 6.35 9.34 -2.80
C ILE A 98 7.03 10.51 -2.08
N ALA A 99 6.65 10.79 -0.84
CA ALA A 99 7.15 11.97 -0.13
C ALA A 99 8.62 11.84 0.31
N PHE A 100 9.04 10.67 0.78
CA PHE A 100 10.43 10.46 1.22
C PHE A 100 11.40 10.15 0.09
N TYR A 101 11.03 9.31 -0.89
CA TYR A 101 11.96 8.91 -1.95
C TYR A 101 11.81 9.77 -3.22
N PHE A 102 10.66 9.71 -3.89
CA PHE A 102 10.51 10.37 -5.19
C PHE A 102 10.60 11.89 -5.10
N PHE A 103 9.96 12.51 -4.12
CA PHE A 103 10.06 13.97 -3.96
C PHE A 103 11.48 14.41 -3.65
N PHE A 104 12.24 13.61 -2.91
CA PHE A 104 13.63 13.92 -2.61
C PHE A 104 14.43 13.99 -3.92
N PHE A 105 14.41 12.91 -4.71
CA PHE A 105 15.16 12.86 -5.97
C PHE A 105 14.68 13.87 -7.04
N ILE A 106 13.39 14.21 -7.06
CA ILE A 106 12.84 15.17 -8.03
C ILE A 106 13.17 16.62 -7.64
N PHE A 107 12.95 17.00 -6.37
CA PHE A 107 12.91 18.41 -5.97
C PHE A 107 14.10 18.88 -5.14
N ALA A 108 14.87 17.98 -4.53
CA ALA A 108 16.05 18.40 -3.78
C ALA A 108 17.16 18.90 -4.74
N PRO A 109 17.95 19.90 -4.29
CA PRO A 109 19.07 20.44 -5.08
C PRO A 109 20.20 19.40 -5.09
N MET A 110 20.30 18.63 -6.18
CA MET A 110 21.32 17.61 -6.39
C MET A 110 21.84 17.62 -7.84
N PRO A 111 23.05 17.10 -8.10
CA PRO A 111 23.59 16.93 -9.44
C PRO A 111 22.67 16.09 -10.33
N LEU A 112 22.59 16.44 -11.63
CA LEU A 112 21.70 15.77 -12.58
C LEU A 112 21.94 14.25 -12.65
N LEU A 113 23.20 13.83 -12.56
CA LEU A 113 23.57 12.41 -12.64
C LEU A 113 23.02 11.61 -11.44
N GLU A 114 23.15 12.13 -10.22
CA GLU A 114 22.59 11.50 -9.01
C GLU A 114 21.06 11.43 -9.07
N ARG A 115 20.42 12.49 -9.56
CA ARG A 115 18.97 12.53 -9.78
C ARG A 115 18.51 11.44 -10.74
N VAL A 116 19.14 11.33 -11.90
CA VAL A 116 18.74 10.35 -12.93
C VAL A 116 19.01 8.92 -12.45
N VAL A 117 20.14 8.68 -11.79
CA VAL A 117 20.46 7.36 -11.23
C VAL A 117 19.47 6.99 -10.12
N GLY A 118 19.17 7.90 -9.20
CA GLY A 118 18.21 7.65 -8.12
C GLY A 118 16.79 7.40 -8.62
N LEU A 119 16.28 8.25 -9.52
CA LEU A 119 14.95 8.05 -10.11
C LEU A 119 14.87 6.80 -10.99
N GLY A 120 15.92 6.54 -11.78
CA GLY A 120 16.00 5.38 -12.65
C GLY A 120 16.05 4.07 -11.85
N ALA A 121 16.92 4.00 -10.83
CA ALA A 121 17.03 2.83 -9.98
C ALA A 121 15.74 2.61 -9.16
N GLY A 122 15.23 3.66 -8.52
CA GLY A 122 14.03 3.57 -7.69
C GLY A 122 12.78 3.26 -8.49
N GLY A 123 12.53 3.99 -9.58
CA GLY A 123 11.40 3.78 -10.47
C GLY A 123 11.48 2.44 -11.21
N GLY A 124 12.66 2.08 -11.72
CA GLY A 124 12.90 0.82 -12.39
C GLY A 124 12.67 -0.38 -11.47
N LEU A 125 13.21 -0.34 -10.24
CA LEU A 125 13.03 -1.40 -9.26
C LEU A 125 11.58 -1.48 -8.75
N THR A 126 10.92 -0.34 -8.53
CA THR A 126 9.48 -0.26 -8.21
C THR A 126 8.64 -0.93 -9.29
N ALA A 127 8.87 -0.58 -10.56
CA ALA A 127 8.12 -1.14 -11.69
C ALA A 127 8.41 -2.63 -11.88
N TYR A 128 9.68 -3.02 -11.81
CA TYR A 128 10.08 -4.42 -11.86
C TYR A 128 9.40 -5.23 -10.76
N TRP A 129 9.44 -4.75 -9.52
CA TRP A 129 8.85 -5.43 -8.37
C TRP A 129 7.34 -5.57 -8.52
N LEU A 130 6.65 -4.49 -8.92
CA LEU A 130 5.22 -4.51 -9.18
C LEU A 130 4.84 -5.56 -10.23
N ILE A 131 5.54 -5.59 -11.38
CA ILE A 131 5.27 -6.54 -12.46
C ILE A 131 5.59 -7.98 -12.01
N PHE A 132 6.72 -8.17 -11.33
CA PHE A 132 7.15 -9.46 -10.85
C PHE A 132 6.15 -10.05 -9.85
N SER A 133 5.80 -9.30 -8.79
CA SER A 133 4.81 -9.73 -7.79
C SER A 133 3.45 -10.01 -8.42
N TRP A 134 3.03 -9.18 -9.39
CA TRP A 134 1.77 -9.38 -10.09
C TRP A 134 1.75 -10.69 -10.89
N LEU A 135 2.78 -10.91 -11.70
CA LEU A 135 2.87 -12.10 -12.53
C LEU A 135 3.04 -13.37 -11.69
N ASP A 136 3.83 -13.32 -10.61
CA ASP A 136 4.04 -14.46 -9.72
C ASP A 136 2.74 -14.84 -9.02
N LEU A 137 2.02 -13.86 -8.44
CA LEU A 137 0.76 -14.11 -7.74
C LEU A 137 -0.35 -14.57 -8.68
N THR A 138 -0.50 -13.95 -9.85
CA THR A 138 -1.51 -14.36 -10.84
C THR A 138 -1.24 -15.76 -11.40
N ARG A 139 0.03 -16.13 -11.60
CA ARG A 139 0.41 -17.50 -12.00
C ARG A 139 0.15 -18.50 -10.88
N PHE A 140 0.44 -18.13 -9.64
CA PHE A 140 0.16 -18.96 -8.48
C PHE A 140 -1.34 -19.28 -8.41
N ILE A 141 -2.19 -18.26 -8.43
CA ILE A 141 -3.66 -18.43 -8.39
C ILE A 141 -4.18 -19.31 -9.54
N LYS A 142 -3.64 -19.16 -10.76
CA LYS A 142 -4.05 -19.98 -11.91
C LYS A 142 -3.61 -21.44 -11.83
N ARG A 143 -2.50 -21.73 -11.14
CA ARG A 143 -1.94 -23.09 -11.04
C ARG A 143 -2.41 -23.82 -9.79
N SER A 144 -2.77 -23.09 -8.74
CA SER A 144 -3.20 -23.67 -7.47
C SER A 144 -4.72 -23.84 -7.43
N ASN A 145 -5.19 -24.79 -6.61
CA ASN A 145 -6.61 -24.92 -6.27
C ASN A 145 -7.04 -23.88 -5.22
N PHE A 146 -6.45 -22.68 -5.24
CA PHE A 146 -6.73 -21.63 -4.27
C PHE A 146 -8.20 -21.22 -4.30
N GLU A 147 -8.83 -21.18 -5.48
CA GLU A 147 -10.24 -20.82 -5.63
C GLU A 147 -11.17 -21.75 -4.83
N SER A 148 -10.93 -23.07 -4.84
CA SER A 148 -11.78 -24.03 -4.13
C SER A 148 -11.45 -24.17 -2.65
N GLN A 149 -10.25 -23.79 -2.23
CA GLN A 149 -9.86 -23.80 -0.82
C GLN A 149 -10.34 -22.53 -0.10
N ALA A 150 -10.23 -21.37 -0.75
CA ALA A 150 -10.47 -20.06 -0.15
C ALA A 150 -11.94 -19.59 -0.21
N PHE A 151 -12.75 -20.16 -1.11
CA PHE A 151 -14.16 -19.80 -1.29
C PHE A 151 -15.07 -21.03 -1.16
N ASP A 152 -16.16 -20.86 -0.41
CA ASP A 152 -17.25 -21.82 -0.36
C ASP A 152 -18.31 -21.45 -1.40
N PHE A 153 -18.62 -22.40 -2.27
CA PHE A 153 -19.63 -22.25 -3.32
C PHE A 153 -20.99 -22.66 -2.77
N TYR A 154 -21.89 -21.69 -2.61
CA TYR A 154 -23.31 -21.93 -2.33
C TYR A 154 -24.14 -21.75 -3.61
N ASP A 155 -25.39 -22.23 -3.59
CA ASP A 155 -26.25 -22.22 -4.78
C ASP A 155 -26.53 -20.82 -5.33
N GLU A 156 -26.51 -19.77 -4.50
CA GLU A 156 -26.77 -18.37 -4.93
C GLU A 156 -25.59 -17.40 -4.71
N GLU A 157 -24.61 -17.75 -3.86
CA GLU A 157 -23.55 -16.83 -3.44
C GLU A 157 -22.19 -17.56 -3.30
N ILE A 158 -21.09 -16.82 -3.43
CA ILE A 158 -19.75 -17.32 -3.14
C ILE A 158 -19.27 -16.62 -1.87
N VAL A 159 -19.01 -17.38 -0.82
CA VAL A 159 -18.61 -16.82 0.48
C VAL A 159 -17.12 -17.03 0.71
N CYS A 160 -16.41 -15.95 1.03
CA CYS A 160 -14.99 -15.98 1.37
C CYS A 160 -14.79 -16.51 2.80
N LYS A 161 -13.94 -17.54 2.97
CA LYS A 161 -13.67 -18.14 4.29
C LYS A 161 -12.92 -17.19 5.24
N GLU A 162 -13.11 -17.40 6.54
CA GLU A 162 -12.39 -16.69 7.60
C GLU A 162 -10.88 -16.83 7.56
N LYS A 163 -10.43 -17.99 7.11
CA LYS A 163 -9.01 -18.32 6.98
C LYS A 163 -8.41 -17.89 5.64
N PHE A 164 -9.04 -16.98 4.90
CA PHE A 164 -8.57 -16.58 3.57
C PHE A 164 -7.09 -16.17 3.55
N PHE A 165 -6.65 -15.33 4.49
CA PHE A 165 -5.25 -14.91 4.57
C PHE A 165 -4.32 -16.03 5.07
N GLU A 166 -4.79 -16.90 5.98
CA GLU A 166 -4.03 -18.04 6.48
C GLU A 166 -3.79 -19.07 5.37
N ILE A 167 -4.83 -19.42 4.60
CA ILE A 167 -4.73 -20.30 3.41
C ILE A 167 -3.84 -19.67 2.34
N LEU A 168 -3.91 -18.34 2.20
CA LEU A 168 -3.04 -17.61 1.28
C LEU A 168 -1.58 -17.62 1.77
N ASP A 169 -1.30 -17.43 3.06
CA ASP A 169 0.04 -17.47 3.62
C ASP A 169 0.64 -18.89 3.61
N GLU A 170 -0.17 -19.93 3.86
CA GLU A 170 0.24 -21.33 3.79
C GLU A 170 0.51 -21.78 2.33
N GLY A 171 -0.33 -21.33 1.38
CA GLY A 171 -0.20 -21.69 -0.02
C GLY A 171 0.82 -20.86 -0.79
N TYR A 172 1.01 -19.59 -0.42
CA TYR A 172 1.87 -18.64 -1.08
C TYR A 172 2.87 -18.04 -0.10
N VAL A 173 4.09 -18.59 -0.09
CA VAL A 173 5.22 -17.96 0.61
C VAL A 173 5.52 -16.64 -0.08
N GLU A 174 5.15 -15.54 0.58
CA GLU A 174 5.40 -14.19 0.09
C GLU A 174 6.90 -14.03 -0.15
N LYS A 175 7.28 -13.87 -1.42
CA LYS A 175 8.66 -13.59 -1.78
C LYS A 175 8.94 -12.16 -1.35
N ASP A 176 9.59 -12.04 -0.20
CA ASP A 176 10.09 -10.75 0.28
C ASP A 176 11.01 -10.16 -0.81
N PRO A 177 10.85 -8.87 -1.19
CA PRO A 177 11.84 -8.18 -2.03
C PRO A 177 13.26 -8.29 -1.50
N PHE A 178 13.40 -8.63 -0.23
CA PHE A 178 14.65 -8.71 0.49
C PHE A 178 14.90 -10.11 1.05
N VAL A 179 15.58 -10.94 0.25
CA VAL A 179 16.39 -12.03 0.81
C VAL A 179 17.37 -11.42 1.82
N LYS A 180 17.62 -12.09 2.97
CA LYS A 180 18.43 -11.68 4.15
C LYS A 180 19.64 -10.75 3.90
N TRP A 181 20.26 -10.82 2.72
CA TRP A 181 21.35 -9.95 2.27
C TRP A 181 21.01 -8.46 2.16
N HIS A 182 19.78 -8.07 1.86
CA HIS A 182 19.47 -6.65 1.68
C HIS A 182 19.28 -5.89 2.99
N ASN A 183 18.85 -6.55 4.08
CA ASN A 183 18.93 -5.97 5.42
C ASN A 183 20.38 -5.67 5.81
N TRP A 184 21.33 -6.48 5.36
CA TRP A 184 22.77 -6.22 5.51
C TRP A 184 23.22 -5.04 4.64
N ILE A 185 22.75 -4.94 3.40
CA ILE A 185 23.04 -3.79 2.54
C ILE A 185 22.48 -2.51 3.17
N VAL A 186 21.24 -2.47 3.63
CA VAL A 186 20.66 -1.28 4.28
C VAL A 186 21.42 -0.95 5.58
N MET A 187 21.75 -1.95 6.39
CA MET A 187 22.57 -1.75 7.60
C MET A 187 24.02 -1.31 7.33
N ALA A 188 24.59 -1.63 6.17
CA ALA A 188 25.97 -1.24 5.82
C ALA A 188 26.01 0.08 5.03
N LEU A 189 25.09 0.25 4.09
CA LEU A 189 24.99 1.37 3.16
C LEU A 189 24.51 2.64 3.88
N ALA A 190 23.60 2.52 4.85
CA ALA A 190 23.10 3.66 5.62
C ALA A 190 24.18 4.35 6.49
N PRO A 191 24.97 3.63 7.32
CA PRO A 191 26.12 4.24 7.99
C PRO A 191 27.22 4.63 7.01
N PHE A 192 27.42 3.90 5.90
CA PHE A 192 28.41 4.29 4.89
C PHE A 192 28.10 5.64 4.25
N PHE A 193 26.86 5.89 3.82
CA PHE A 193 26.48 7.21 3.29
C PHE A 193 26.40 8.29 4.37
N LEU A 194 26.05 7.97 5.62
CA LEU A 194 26.13 8.91 6.74
C LEU A 194 27.57 9.31 7.05
N VAL A 195 28.50 8.37 7.01
CA VAL A 195 29.92 8.62 7.25
C VAL A 195 30.55 9.31 6.03
N LEU A 196 30.19 8.91 4.81
CA LEU A 196 30.69 9.51 3.58
C LEU A 196 30.19 10.96 3.42
N SER A 197 28.92 11.25 3.71
CA SER A 197 28.38 12.62 3.74
C SER A 197 29.00 13.49 4.83
N ARG A 198 29.40 12.88 5.96
CA ARG A 198 30.16 13.54 7.04
C ARG A 198 31.63 13.77 6.69
N LEU A 199 32.23 12.91 5.86
CA LEU A 199 33.59 13.08 5.34
C LEU A 199 33.66 14.10 4.20
N LEU A 200 32.60 14.22 3.40
CA LEU A 200 32.51 15.15 2.27
C LEU A 200 31.91 16.52 2.60
N SER A 201 31.17 16.68 3.70
CA SER A 201 30.63 17.99 4.10
C SER A 201 30.65 18.18 5.63
N ALA A 202 31.17 19.33 6.07
CA ALA A 202 31.24 19.71 7.49
C ALA A 202 29.88 20.18 8.07
N TYR A 203 28.83 20.28 7.25
CA TYR A 203 27.51 20.75 7.66
C TYR A 203 26.45 19.70 7.34
N PHE A 204 25.80 19.17 8.38
CA PHE A 204 24.52 18.46 8.24
C PHE A 204 23.47 19.45 7.73
N GLY A 205 23.26 19.50 6.41
CA GLY A 205 22.09 20.14 5.81
C GLY A 205 20.91 19.16 5.73
N THR A 206 19.72 19.71 5.49
CA THR A 206 18.45 18.98 5.24
C THR A 206 18.58 17.88 4.16
N GLY A 207 19.57 18.01 3.26
CA GLY A 207 19.98 17.01 2.26
C GLY A 207 20.34 15.64 2.78
N GLY A 208 21.27 15.57 3.74
CA GLY A 208 21.77 14.29 4.24
C GLY A 208 20.71 13.50 5.00
N VAL A 209 19.87 14.20 5.78
CA VAL A 209 18.79 13.60 6.55
C VAL A 209 17.72 13.02 5.62
N LEU A 210 17.29 13.78 4.60
CA LEU A 210 16.29 13.29 3.65
C LEU A 210 16.82 12.14 2.79
N PHE A 211 18.10 12.16 2.40
CA PHE A 211 18.72 11.03 1.70
C PHE A 211 18.71 9.75 2.56
N PHE A 212 19.08 9.86 3.84
CA PHE A 212 19.04 8.72 4.77
C PHE A 212 17.62 8.19 4.92
N ILE A 213 16.64 9.07 5.13
CA ILE A 213 15.23 8.68 5.23
C ILE A 213 14.79 8.00 3.94
N ALA A 214 15.12 8.55 2.77
CA ALA A 214 14.81 7.95 1.47
C ALA A 214 15.43 6.55 1.33
N ALA A 215 16.70 6.37 1.70
CA ALA A 215 17.39 5.08 1.60
C ALA A 215 16.78 4.00 2.51
N VAL A 216 16.35 4.36 3.72
CA VAL A 216 15.72 3.43 4.68
C VAL A 216 14.27 3.15 4.33
N THR A 217 13.54 4.15 3.84
CA THR A 217 12.11 4.03 3.52
C THR A 217 11.86 3.37 2.17
N PHE A 218 12.82 3.41 1.25
CA PHE A 218 12.68 2.79 -0.06
C PHE A 218 12.44 1.27 0.01
N PRO A 219 13.18 0.47 0.81
CA PRO A 219 12.84 -0.92 1.07
C PRO A 219 11.41 -1.13 1.56
N ALA A 220 11.00 -0.36 2.56
CA ALA A 220 9.64 -0.42 3.08
C ALA A 220 8.60 -0.09 1.99
N SER A 221 8.91 0.82 1.05
CA SER A 221 8.04 1.15 -0.07
C SER A 221 7.88 -0.01 -1.06
N LEU A 222 8.94 -0.79 -1.33
CA LEU A 222 8.87 -1.97 -2.20
C LEU A 222 8.09 -3.11 -1.56
N TRP A 223 8.31 -3.35 -0.27
CA TRP A 223 7.51 -4.29 0.51
C TRP A 223 6.03 -3.92 0.43
N LEU A 224 5.71 -2.64 0.63
CA LEU A 224 4.35 -2.15 0.60
C LEU A 224 3.69 -2.32 -0.79
N ILE A 225 4.44 -2.19 -1.88
CA ILE A 225 3.96 -2.53 -3.23
C ILE A 225 3.58 -4.01 -3.33
N GLY A 226 4.38 -4.91 -2.76
CA GLY A 226 4.06 -6.34 -2.70
C GLY A 226 2.71 -6.58 -2.01
N VAL A 227 2.50 -5.95 -0.86
CA VAL A 227 1.23 -6.03 -0.11
C VAL A 227 0.07 -5.41 -0.92
N MET A 228 0.29 -4.28 -1.60
CA MET A 228 -0.73 -3.65 -2.46
C MET A 228 -1.12 -4.56 -3.62
N VAL A 229 -0.16 -5.20 -4.29
CA VAL A 229 -0.42 -6.18 -5.34
C VAL A 229 -1.20 -7.37 -4.79
N ARG A 230 -0.83 -7.87 -3.60
CA ARG A 230 -1.55 -8.96 -2.92
C ARG A 230 -3.01 -8.60 -2.70
N VAL A 231 -3.30 -7.44 -2.09
CA VAL A 231 -4.66 -6.96 -1.88
C VAL A 231 -5.39 -6.74 -3.21
N GLY A 232 -4.76 -6.10 -4.20
CA GLY A 232 -5.38 -5.81 -5.48
C GLY A 232 -5.74 -7.08 -6.27
N VAL A 233 -4.84 -8.06 -6.33
CA VAL A 233 -5.10 -9.31 -7.06
C VAL A 233 -6.09 -10.20 -6.31
N THR A 234 -5.91 -10.38 -5.00
CA THR A 234 -6.70 -11.38 -4.24
C THR A 234 -8.05 -10.86 -3.77
N MET A 235 -8.14 -9.58 -3.37
CA MET A 235 -9.38 -9.00 -2.84
C MET A 235 -10.18 -8.21 -3.87
N ILE A 236 -9.61 -7.83 -5.02
CA ILE A 236 -10.32 -7.05 -6.05
C ILE A 236 -10.46 -7.85 -7.34
N LEU A 237 -9.36 -8.24 -7.99
CA LEU A 237 -9.43 -8.89 -9.30
C LEU A 237 -10.02 -10.29 -9.25
N LEU A 238 -9.57 -11.12 -8.30
CA LEU A 238 -10.04 -12.49 -8.15
C LEU A 238 -11.57 -12.55 -7.94
N PRO A 239 -12.17 -11.82 -6.98
CA PRO A 239 -13.63 -11.82 -6.84
C PRO A 239 -14.33 -11.24 -8.07
N LEU A 240 -13.80 -10.21 -8.73
CA LEU A 240 -14.41 -9.67 -9.96
C LEU A 240 -14.44 -10.72 -11.09
N PHE A 241 -13.35 -11.49 -11.27
CA PHE A 241 -13.32 -12.56 -12.26
C PHE A 241 -14.26 -13.72 -11.88
N MET A 242 -14.39 -14.04 -10.59
CA MET A 242 -15.35 -15.04 -10.12
C MET A 242 -16.80 -14.57 -10.32
N GLU A 243 -17.12 -13.31 -10.01
CA GLU A 243 -18.45 -12.74 -10.26
C GLU A 243 -18.82 -12.82 -11.75
N GLN A 244 -17.86 -12.53 -12.65
CA GLN A 244 -18.08 -12.65 -14.09
C GLN A 244 -18.22 -14.11 -14.55
N ARG A 245 -17.40 -15.03 -14.02
CA ARG A 245 -17.35 -16.43 -14.45
C ARG A 245 -18.54 -17.24 -13.94
N TYR A 246 -18.90 -17.05 -12.67
CA TYR A 246 -19.97 -17.82 -12.01
C TYR A 246 -21.30 -17.07 -11.96
N ARG A 247 -21.34 -15.78 -12.36
CA ARG A 247 -22.52 -14.89 -12.27
C ARG A 247 -23.14 -14.83 -10.87
N LYS A 248 -22.33 -15.02 -9.83
CA LYS A 248 -22.73 -14.99 -8.42
C LYS A 248 -21.93 -13.92 -7.67
N PRO A 249 -22.55 -13.15 -6.77
CA PRO A 249 -21.83 -12.16 -5.97
C PRO A 249 -20.85 -12.83 -5.01
N VAL A 250 -19.66 -12.22 -4.83
CA VAL A 250 -18.67 -12.69 -3.86
C VAL A 250 -18.76 -11.87 -2.58
N LEU A 251 -19.18 -12.54 -1.50
CA LEU A 251 -19.45 -11.92 -0.21
C LEU A 251 -18.45 -12.36 0.86
N ILE A 252 -18.26 -11.48 1.84
CA ILE A 252 -17.48 -11.77 3.05
C ILE A 252 -18.32 -12.62 4.00
N ALA A 253 -17.72 -13.66 4.59
CA ALA A 253 -18.38 -14.45 5.63
C ALA A 253 -18.83 -13.57 6.83
N PRO A 254 -19.92 -13.89 7.52
CA PRO A 254 -20.43 -13.07 8.64
C PRO A 254 -19.43 -12.81 9.78
N ASN A 255 -18.41 -13.67 9.92
CA ASN A 255 -17.52 -13.73 11.08
C ASN A 255 -16.06 -13.33 10.77
N THR A 256 -15.71 -13.03 9.52
CA THR A 256 -14.34 -12.64 9.12
C THR A 256 -13.90 -11.34 9.79
N THR A 257 -12.68 -11.33 10.34
CA THR A 257 -11.91 -10.11 10.66
C THR A 257 -10.70 -10.06 9.74
N PHE A 258 -10.50 -8.95 9.04
CA PHE A 258 -9.38 -8.73 8.11
C PHE A 258 -8.51 -7.56 8.52
#